data_AF-A0A059FLG4-F1
#
_entry.id   AF-A0A059FLG4-F1
#
_cell.length_a   1.000
_cell.length_b   1.000
_cell.length_c   1.000
_cell.angle_alpha   90.00
_cell.angle_beta   90.00
_cell.angle_gamma   90.00
#
_symmetry.space_group_name_H-M   'P 1'
#
loop_
_entity.id
_entity.type
_entity.pdbx_description
1 polymer ?
#
loop_
_entity_poly.entity_id
_entity_poly.type
_entity_poly.pdbx_seq_one_letter_code
_entity_poly.pdbx_strand_id
1 'polypeptide(L)'
;MIAATLTLSACAIHPSTDAASFAARTDSNSFEMFSGAVSPPETLLLPVEHDQQINGIACGAHALASLVNYWHGAGTVAGTEIFATYPPADQTTGYAMSELLQLAETQNLVSSAVRLPDEGLKAELEAGRPVLVPVEVPSIFVQTWQLPGMNVPVLGLPAEFITSRAAWLSEKTNSNLLNHYVLVSGYDGDTFIVMEPVMGLRTISAERLARYRAPFGNAAIVFSKPA
;
A
#
# COMPACT_ATOMS: atom_id res chain seq x y z
N MET A 1 10.14 -13.70 -41.98
CA MET A 1 10.47 -12.55 -41.10
C MET A 1 9.17 -12.10 -40.47
N ILE A 2 8.94 -12.47 -39.21
CA ILE A 2 7.75 -12.05 -38.44
C ILE A 2 8.27 -11.02 -37.45
N ALA A 3 7.82 -9.77 -37.63
CA ALA A 3 8.11 -8.67 -36.74
C ALA A 3 7.38 -8.90 -35.41
N ALA A 4 8.14 -9.12 -34.33
CA ALA A 4 7.61 -9.19 -32.98
C ALA A 4 7.37 -7.76 -32.47
N THR A 5 6.11 -7.35 -32.43
CA THR A 5 5.66 -6.16 -31.70
C THR A 5 5.80 -6.42 -30.20
N LEU A 6 6.85 -5.85 -29.60
CA LEU A 6 7.02 -5.73 -28.16
C LEU A 6 5.99 -4.72 -27.61
N THR A 7 4.90 -5.23 -27.06
CA THR A 7 3.97 -4.42 -26.26
C THR A 7 4.62 -4.15 -24.90
N LEU A 8 5.10 -2.91 -24.72
CA LEU A 8 5.54 -2.34 -23.44
C LEU A 8 4.30 -2.14 -22.56
N SER A 9 4.14 -2.94 -21.50
CA SER A 9 3.12 -2.73 -20.47
C SER A 9 3.66 -1.78 -19.40
N ALA A 10 2.91 -0.69 -19.18
CA ALA A 10 3.27 0.46 -18.37
C ALA A 10 3.32 0.15 -16.86
N CYS A 11 4.27 0.77 -16.15
CA CYS A 11 4.17 0.94 -14.71
C CYS A 11 2.93 1.78 -14.38
N ALA A 12 2.19 1.45 -13.33
CA ALA A 12 0.99 2.15 -12.87
C ALA A 12 1.21 3.67 -12.68
N ILE A 13 0.95 4.47 -13.70
CA ILE A 13 1.04 5.95 -13.66
C ILE A 13 -0.20 6.59 -13.03
N HIS A 14 -1.29 5.83 -12.85
CA HIS A 14 -2.53 6.26 -12.20
C HIS A 14 -3.12 5.14 -11.32
N PRO A 15 -2.53 4.87 -10.15
CA PRO A 15 -3.13 3.98 -9.15
C PRO A 15 -4.57 4.40 -8.81
N SER A 16 -5.44 3.40 -8.60
CA SER A 16 -6.87 3.62 -8.37
C SER A 16 -7.17 4.06 -6.94
N THR A 17 -8.04 5.05 -6.80
CA THR A 17 -8.41 5.69 -5.52
C THR A 17 -9.52 4.95 -4.76
N ASP A 18 -10.23 4.04 -5.44
CA ASP A 18 -11.36 3.30 -4.89
C ASP A 18 -11.49 1.91 -5.54
N ALA A 19 -12.22 1.02 -4.86
CA ALA A 19 -12.38 -0.37 -5.29
C ALA A 19 -13.12 -0.53 -6.63
N ALA A 20 -14.06 0.36 -6.95
CA ALA A 20 -14.81 0.29 -8.22
C ALA A 20 -13.91 0.67 -9.41
N SER A 21 -13.10 1.71 -9.25
CA SER A 21 -12.08 2.13 -10.22
C SER A 21 -10.98 1.08 -10.41
N PHE A 22 -10.56 0.41 -9.32
CA PHE A 22 -9.58 -0.68 -9.38
C PHE A 22 -10.13 -1.91 -10.12
N ALA A 23 -11.35 -2.34 -9.78
CA ALA A 23 -12.00 -3.49 -10.43
C ALA A 23 -12.22 -3.28 -11.94
N ALA A 24 -12.32 -2.03 -12.40
CA ALA A 24 -12.49 -1.69 -13.80
C ALA A 24 -11.17 -1.70 -14.62
N ARG A 25 -9.99 -1.68 -13.97
CA ARG A 25 -8.66 -1.58 -14.63
C ARG A 25 -7.59 -2.34 -13.84
N THR A 26 -7.65 -3.67 -13.87
CA THR A 26 -6.84 -4.56 -13.03
C THR A 26 -5.39 -4.69 -13.51
N ASP A 27 -5.12 -4.46 -14.78
CA ASP A 27 -3.82 -4.60 -15.46
C ASP A 27 -2.87 -3.41 -15.26
N SER A 28 -3.34 -2.27 -14.75
CA SER A 28 -2.57 -1.03 -14.60
C SER A 28 -2.19 -0.66 -13.16
N ASN A 29 -2.33 -1.56 -12.18
CA ASN A 29 -2.20 -1.25 -10.74
C ASN A 29 -1.30 -2.25 -9.96
N SER A 30 -0.08 -2.53 -10.43
CA SER A 30 0.80 -3.53 -9.80
C SER A 30 2.13 -2.99 -9.26
N PHE A 31 2.61 -3.57 -8.16
CA PHE A 31 4.01 -3.48 -7.73
C PHE A 31 4.94 -4.40 -8.55
N GLU A 32 4.40 -5.29 -9.38
CA GLU A 32 5.15 -6.22 -10.23
C GLU A 32 5.25 -5.72 -11.68
N MET A 33 6.36 -6.04 -12.36
CA MET A 33 6.63 -5.64 -13.75
C MET A 33 5.91 -6.53 -14.78
N PHE A 34 5.50 -7.73 -14.36
CA PHE A 34 4.74 -8.71 -15.15
C PHE A 34 3.74 -9.39 -14.21
N SER A 35 2.54 -9.69 -14.70
CA SER A 35 1.42 -10.37 -14.01
C SER A 35 0.80 -9.67 -12.78
N GLY A 36 0.15 -8.52 -13.00
CA GLY A 36 -0.64 -7.82 -11.98
C GLY A 36 -2.16 -7.86 -12.17
N ALA A 37 -2.65 -8.54 -13.22
CA ALA A 37 -4.07 -8.58 -13.53
C ALA A 37 -4.80 -9.52 -12.57
N VAL A 38 -5.69 -8.96 -11.75
CA VAL A 38 -6.68 -9.75 -11.00
C VAL A 38 -7.82 -10.18 -11.92
N SER A 39 -8.38 -11.36 -11.68
CA SER A 39 -9.41 -12.04 -12.48
C SER A 39 -10.76 -12.06 -11.76
N PRO A 40 -11.65 -11.09 -12.02
CA PRO A 40 -13.05 -11.22 -11.60
C PRO A 40 -13.65 -12.50 -12.23
N PRO A 41 -14.43 -13.32 -11.49
CA PRO A 41 -15.05 -13.06 -10.18
C PRO A 41 -14.28 -13.60 -8.96
N GLU A 42 -13.05 -14.09 -9.12
CA GLU A 42 -12.31 -14.77 -8.05
C GLU A 42 -11.59 -13.81 -7.09
N THR A 43 -11.49 -12.54 -7.48
CA THR A 43 -10.90 -11.47 -6.67
C THR A 43 -11.80 -11.06 -5.51
N LEU A 44 -11.29 -11.19 -4.29
CA LEU A 44 -11.86 -10.53 -3.11
C LEU A 44 -11.23 -9.14 -2.98
N LEU A 45 -12.05 -8.09 -2.98
CA LEU A 45 -11.61 -6.72 -2.71
C LEU A 45 -12.63 -6.00 -1.82
N LEU A 46 -12.17 -5.54 -0.66
CA LEU A 46 -12.96 -4.72 0.25
C LEU A 46 -13.02 -3.28 -0.26
N PRO A 47 -14.17 -2.59 -0.12
CA PRO A 47 -14.39 -1.24 -0.62
C PRO A 47 -13.71 -0.18 0.26
N VAL A 48 -12.40 -0.27 0.43
CA VAL A 48 -11.62 0.76 1.12
C VAL A 48 -11.35 1.94 0.18
N GLU A 49 -11.57 3.15 0.67
CA GLU A 49 -11.22 4.39 -0.02
C GLU A 49 -9.81 4.83 0.36
N HIS A 50 -9.06 5.30 -0.63
CA HIS A 50 -7.70 5.79 -0.43
C HIS A 50 -7.69 7.22 0.13
N ASP A 51 -7.15 7.38 1.34
CA ASP A 51 -6.81 8.68 1.90
C ASP A 51 -5.34 9.00 1.56
N GLN A 52 -5.11 9.99 0.70
CA GLN A 52 -3.79 10.24 0.11
C GLN A 52 -2.83 10.99 1.04
N GLN A 53 -1.67 10.38 1.27
CA GLN A 53 -0.54 10.95 1.99
C GLN A 53 0.32 11.85 1.10
N ILE A 54 0.70 13.02 1.63
CA ILE A 54 1.69 13.93 1.01
C ILE A 54 2.95 14.05 1.87
N ASN A 55 2.82 14.02 3.20
CA ASN A 55 3.95 14.14 4.14
C ASN A 55 4.57 12.77 4.40
N GLY A 56 5.89 12.60 4.21
CA GLY A 56 6.59 11.30 4.27
C GLY A 56 6.44 10.47 5.55
N ILE A 57 6.15 11.07 6.71
CA ILE A 57 6.02 10.35 7.99
C ILE A 57 4.56 10.07 8.42
N ALA A 58 3.59 10.47 7.60
CA ALA A 58 2.17 10.40 7.93
C ALA A 58 1.45 9.11 7.50
N CYS A 59 2.17 8.09 7.02
CA CYS A 59 1.58 6.89 6.41
C CYS A 59 0.62 6.15 7.34
N GLY A 60 0.97 6.06 8.63
CA GLY A 60 0.10 5.48 9.65
C GLY A 60 -1.23 6.24 9.81
N ALA A 61 -1.21 7.57 9.79
CA ALA A 61 -2.42 8.39 9.92
C ALA A 61 -3.35 8.25 8.71
N HIS A 62 -2.81 8.28 7.50
CA HIS A 62 -3.58 8.13 6.26
C HIS A 62 -4.12 6.70 6.08
N ALA A 63 -3.33 5.69 6.46
CA ALA A 63 -3.80 4.31 6.46
C ALA A 63 -4.91 4.07 7.50
N LEU A 64 -4.79 4.66 8.69
CA LEU A 64 -5.82 4.61 9.72
C LEU A 64 -7.09 5.36 9.27
N ALA A 65 -6.96 6.53 8.63
CA ALA A 65 -8.11 7.28 8.11
C ALA A 65 -8.90 6.46 7.07
N SER A 66 -8.20 5.82 6.13
CA SER A 66 -8.82 4.92 5.13
C SER A 66 -9.63 3.80 5.81
N LEU A 67 -9.10 3.23 6.90
CA LEU A 67 -9.76 2.19 7.67
C LEU A 67 -10.94 2.71 8.53
N VAL A 68 -10.80 3.87 9.17
CA VAL A 68 -11.89 4.51 9.91
C VAL A 68 -13.05 4.81 8.95
N ASN A 69 -12.76 5.33 7.76
CA ASN A 69 -13.76 5.62 6.73
C ASN A 69 -14.41 4.34 6.19
N TYR A 70 -13.66 3.24 6.06
CA TYR A 70 -14.24 1.93 5.72
C TYR A 70 -15.31 1.49 6.71
N TRP A 71 -15.05 1.64 8.02
CA TRP A 71 -16.02 1.28 9.04
C TRP A 71 -17.12 2.33 9.17
N HIS A 72 -16.78 3.58 9.46
CA HIS A 72 -17.74 4.61 9.87
C HIS A 72 -18.42 5.35 8.70
N GLY A 73 -17.92 5.17 7.47
CA GLY A 73 -18.42 5.81 6.27
C GLY A 73 -17.39 6.77 5.66
N ALA A 74 -17.46 6.91 4.33
CA ALA A 74 -16.60 7.79 3.56
C ALA A 74 -16.58 9.22 4.13
N GLY A 75 -15.39 9.81 4.25
CA GLY A 75 -15.20 11.19 4.71
C GLY A 75 -15.46 11.43 6.20
N THR A 76 -15.53 10.39 7.03
CA THR A 76 -15.65 10.53 8.49
C THR A 76 -14.43 11.23 9.10
N VAL A 77 -13.24 10.89 8.62
CA VAL A 77 -11.97 11.48 9.06
C VAL A 77 -10.99 11.60 7.90
N ALA A 78 -10.10 12.59 7.97
CA ALA A 78 -8.98 12.75 7.05
C ALA A 78 -7.65 12.43 7.74
N GLY A 79 -6.73 11.77 7.04
CA GLY A 79 -5.40 11.47 7.57
C GLY A 79 -4.60 12.72 7.95
N THR A 80 -4.84 13.83 7.24
CA THR A 80 -4.25 15.14 7.54
C THR A 80 -4.69 15.69 8.90
N GLU A 81 -5.94 15.45 9.30
CA GLU A 81 -6.47 15.89 10.59
C GLU A 81 -5.91 15.03 11.73
N ILE A 82 -5.85 13.71 11.54
CA ILE A 82 -5.21 12.77 12.48
C ILE A 82 -3.75 13.19 12.69
N PHE A 83 -3.01 13.43 11.60
CA PHE A 83 -1.60 13.80 11.66
C PHE A 83 -1.35 15.14 12.33
N ALA A 84 -2.17 16.16 12.03
CA ALA A 84 -2.04 17.48 12.65
C ALA A 84 -2.36 17.47 14.15
N THR A 85 -3.35 16.66 14.55
CA THR A 85 -3.82 16.60 15.95
C THR A 85 -2.93 15.70 16.80
N TYR A 86 -2.49 14.58 16.23
CA TYR A 86 -1.72 13.54 16.91
C TYR A 86 -0.48 13.20 16.10
N PRO A 87 0.51 14.11 16.00
CA PRO A 87 1.74 13.82 15.29
C PRO A 87 2.48 12.64 15.95
N PRO A 88 3.20 11.80 15.17
CA PRO A 88 3.91 10.66 15.72
C PRO A 88 4.99 11.10 16.71
N ALA A 89 5.21 10.33 17.77
CA ALA A 89 6.25 10.63 18.76
C ALA A 89 7.66 10.66 18.12
N ASP A 90 7.92 9.79 17.14
CA ASP A 90 9.14 9.80 16.34
C ASP A 90 8.89 10.49 14.98
N GLN A 91 9.45 11.69 14.84
CA GLN A 91 9.35 12.51 13.64
C GLN A 91 10.29 12.06 12.50
N THR A 92 11.06 10.99 12.70
CA THR A 92 11.96 10.40 11.72
C THR A 92 11.36 9.13 11.14
N THR A 93 10.81 8.26 11.99
CA THR A 93 10.28 6.95 11.57
C THR A 93 8.77 6.93 11.34
N GLY A 94 8.04 7.94 11.84
CA GLY A 94 6.57 7.93 11.84
C GLY A 94 5.97 7.12 12.99
N TYR A 95 4.71 6.74 12.85
CA TYR A 95 3.92 6.12 13.92
C TYR A 95 4.40 4.73 14.33
N ALA A 96 4.51 4.51 15.64
CA ALA A 96 4.58 3.17 16.20
C ALA A 96 3.21 2.48 16.17
N MET A 97 3.19 1.14 16.10
CA MET A 97 1.94 0.37 16.14
C MET A 97 1.10 0.66 17.39
N SER A 98 1.75 0.89 18.54
CA SER A 98 1.06 1.25 19.79
C SER A 98 0.36 2.60 19.71
N GLU A 99 0.88 3.55 18.95
CA GLU A 99 0.21 4.84 18.71
C GLU A 99 -1.01 4.63 17.82
N LEU A 100 -0.90 3.80 16.78
CA LEU A 100 -2.02 3.48 15.90
C LEU A 100 -3.16 2.74 16.62
N LEU A 101 -2.84 1.84 17.56
CA LEU A 101 -3.84 1.19 18.42
C LEU A 101 -4.58 2.20 19.30
N GLN A 102 -3.85 3.11 19.94
CA GLN A 102 -4.44 4.18 20.77
C GLN A 102 -5.32 5.12 19.93
N LEU A 103 -4.85 5.51 18.74
CA LEU A 103 -5.64 6.33 17.83
C LEU A 103 -6.89 5.59 17.34
N ALA A 104 -6.82 4.30 17.07
CA ALA A 104 -7.99 3.52 16.68
C ALA A 104 -9.07 3.54 17.78
N GLU A 105 -8.66 3.47 19.06
CA GLU A 105 -9.59 3.58 20.19
C GLU A 105 -10.29 4.94 20.23
N THR A 106 -9.57 6.06 19.98
CA THR A 106 -10.19 7.40 19.94
C THR A 106 -11.17 7.55 18.77
N GLN A 107 -11.03 6.75 17.73
CA GLN A 107 -11.92 6.68 16.57
C GLN A 107 -13.07 5.68 16.74
N ASN A 108 -13.31 5.17 17.96
CA ASN A 108 -14.32 4.14 18.25
C ASN A 108 -14.14 2.85 17.44
N LEU A 109 -12.90 2.43 17.19
CA LEU A 109 -12.59 1.12 16.63
C LEU A 109 -12.07 0.18 17.73
N VAL A 110 -12.48 -1.07 17.66
CA VAL A 110 -11.83 -2.16 18.41
C VAL A 110 -10.62 -2.59 17.58
N SER A 111 -9.44 -2.61 18.17
CA SER A 111 -8.19 -2.97 17.48
C SER A 111 -7.36 -3.98 18.27
N SER A 112 -6.62 -4.82 17.56
CA SER A 112 -5.72 -5.80 18.17
C SER A 112 -4.44 -5.96 17.35
N ALA A 113 -3.29 -5.89 18.02
CA ALA A 113 -2.02 -6.24 17.41
C ALA A 113 -1.81 -7.76 17.47
N VAL A 114 -1.59 -8.35 16.31
CA VAL A 114 -1.50 -9.80 16.11
C VAL A 114 -0.33 -10.15 15.20
N ARG A 115 0.04 -11.43 15.16
CA ARG A 115 0.94 -11.97 14.14
C ARG A 115 0.10 -12.77 13.15
N LEU A 116 0.06 -12.33 11.89
CA LEU A 116 -0.74 -12.97 10.84
C LEU A 116 0.15 -13.48 9.71
N PRO A 117 0.30 -14.80 9.55
CA PRO A 117 0.80 -15.35 8.29
C PRO A 117 -0.23 -15.11 7.17
N ASP A 118 0.11 -15.47 5.93
CA ASP A 118 -0.69 -15.15 4.75
C ASP A 118 -2.10 -15.76 4.80
N GLU A 119 -2.24 -16.97 5.33
CA GLU A 119 -3.55 -17.59 5.57
C GLU A 119 -4.40 -16.78 6.56
N GLY A 120 -3.76 -16.17 7.56
CA GLY A 120 -4.40 -15.29 8.52
C GLY A 120 -4.88 -14.00 7.87
N LEU A 121 -4.08 -13.42 6.96
CA LEU A 121 -4.51 -12.24 6.19
C LEU A 121 -5.75 -12.55 5.35
N LYS A 122 -5.76 -13.67 4.62
CA LYS A 122 -6.92 -14.08 3.80
C LYS A 122 -8.17 -14.27 4.65
N ALA A 123 -8.06 -14.94 5.80
CA ALA A 123 -9.18 -15.15 6.72
C ALA A 123 -9.79 -13.86 7.26
N GLU A 124 -8.97 -12.85 7.58
CA GLU A 124 -9.45 -11.54 8.00
C GLU A 124 -10.20 -10.82 6.87
N LEU A 125 -9.65 -10.86 5.65
CA LEU A 125 -10.27 -10.26 4.46
C LEU A 125 -11.61 -10.91 4.12
N GLU A 126 -11.69 -12.24 4.18
CA GLU A 126 -12.94 -13.01 4.00
C GLU A 126 -13.99 -12.66 5.06
N ALA A 127 -13.55 -12.31 6.25
CA ALA A 127 -14.43 -11.82 7.32
C ALA A 127 -14.76 -10.32 7.18
N GLY A 128 -14.39 -9.68 6.06
CA GLY A 128 -14.67 -8.28 5.78
C GLY A 128 -13.81 -7.30 6.58
N ARG A 129 -12.62 -7.71 7.02
CA ARG A 129 -11.72 -6.89 7.84
C ARG A 129 -10.43 -6.58 7.06
N PRO A 130 -10.25 -5.33 6.60
CA PRO A 130 -8.96 -4.88 6.09
C PRO A 130 -7.90 -4.96 7.20
N VAL A 131 -6.66 -5.29 6.85
CA VAL A 131 -5.59 -5.53 7.81
C VAL A 131 -4.47 -4.52 7.62
N LEU A 132 -4.12 -3.77 8.65
CA LEU A 132 -3.00 -2.84 8.60
C LEU A 132 -1.70 -3.58 8.93
N VAL A 133 -0.71 -3.50 8.05
CA VAL A 133 0.55 -4.21 8.24
C VAL A 133 1.75 -3.27 8.12
N PRO A 134 2.72 -3.33 9.06
CA PRO A 134 4.02 -2.71 8.86
C PRO A 134 4.82 -3.51 7.84
N VAL A 135 5.49 -2.78 6.95
CA VAL A 135 6.37 -3.32 5.91
C VAL A 135 7.66 -2.53 5.84
N GLU A 136 8.74 -3.22 5.48
CA GLU A 136 10.02 -2.59 5.17
C GLU A 136 10.20 -2.65 3.65
N VAL A 137 10.14 -1.49 3.00
CA VAL A 137 10.13 -1.39 1.53
C VAL A 137 11.21 -0.44 1.02
N PRO A 138 11.76 -0.67 -0.19
CA PRO A 138 12.65 0.29 -0.84
C PRO A 138 11.99 1.65 -1.03
N SER A 139 12.74 2.72 -0.76
CA SER A 139 12.20 4.08 -0.77
C SER A 139 11.57 4.50 -2.10
N ILE A 140 12.00 3.94 -3.23
CA ILE A 140 11.44 4.21 -4.56
C ILE A 140 9.96 3.82 -4.71
N PHE A 141 9.46 2.92 -3.86
CA PHE A 141 8.05 2.50 -3.92
C PHE A 141 7.10 3.44 -3.18
N VAL A 142 7.65 4.25 -2.26
CA VAL A 142 6.90 5.10 -1.32
C VAL A 142 7.32 6.58 -1.38
N GLN A 143 8.39 6.91 -2.12
CA GLN A 143 8.78 8.27 -2.44
C GLN A 143 8.39 8.56 -3.89
N THR A 144 7.51 9.53 -4.08
CA THR A 144 7.32 10.18 -5.38
C THR A 144 8.59 10.93 -5.75
N TRP A 145 9.55 10.23 -6.37
CA TRP A 145 10.76 10.86 -6.90
C TRP A 145 10.38 11.89 -7.97
N GLN A 146 10.35 13.17 -7.61
CA GLN A 146 10.59 14.25 -8.56
C GLN A 146 12.10 14.33 -8.77
N LEU A 147 12.62 13.63 -9.77
CA LEU A 147 14.01 13.80 -10.19
C LEU A 147 14.26 15.29 -10.53
N PRO A 148 15.29 15.94 -9.95
CA PRO A 148 15.70 17.26 -10.39
C PRO A 148 16.14 17.15 -11.86
N GLY A 149 15.33 17.72 -12.76
CA GLY A 149 15.58 17.67 -14.21
C GLY A 149 14.47 17.04 -15.06
N MET A 150 13.33 16.61 -14.51
CA MET A 150 12.20 16.10 -15.32
C MET A 150 11.63 17.10 -16.35
N ASN A 151 12.00 18.39 -16.27
CA ASN A 151 11.65 19.40 -17.28
C ASN A 151 12.79 19.69 -18.28
N VAL A 152 13.86 18.89 -18.30
CA VAL A 152 14.99 19.08 -19.22
C VAL A 152 14.88 18.04 -20.36
N PRO A 153 14.58 18.45 -21.60
CA PRO A 153 14.28 17.55 -22.71
C PRO A 153 15.56 16.99 -23.34
N VAL A 154 16.39 16.28 -22.56
CA VAL A 154 17.66 15.77 -23.05
C VAL A 154 17.85 14.32 -22.60
N LEU A 155 17.80 13.42 -23.60
CA LEU A 155 17.96 11.96 -23.58
C LEU A 155 16.67 11.16 -23.33
N GLY A 156 16.05 10.76 -24.46
CA GLY A 156 14.86 9.90 -24.53
C GLY A 156 15.12 8.45 -24.14
N LEU A 157 15.51 8.22 -22.88
CA LEU A 157 15.32 6.92 -22.23
C LEU A 157 14.00 6.96 -21.47
N PRO A 158 13.11 5.96 -21.65
CA PRO A 158 11.86 5.94 -20.91
C PRO A 158 12.17 5.89 -19.41
N ALA A 159 11.62 6.83 -18.64
CA ALA A 159 11.80 6.94 -17.19
C ALA A 159 11.56 5.59 -16.47
N GLU A 160 10.65 4.78 -17.02
CA GLU A 160 10.31 3.41 -16.63
C GLU A 160 11.50 2.43 -16.61
N PHE A 161 12.44 2.57 -17.54
CA PHE A 161 13.62 1.70 -17.60
C PHE A 161 14.64 2.05 -16.51
N ILE A 162 14.71 3.33 -16.14
CA ILE A 162 15.63 3.82 -15.10
C ILE A 162 15.07 3.49 -13.71
N THR A 163 13.77 3.68 -13.48
CA THR A 163 13.10 3.38 -12.20
C THR A 163 13.08 1.90 -11.87
N SER A 164 12.76 1.03 -12.84
CA SER A 164 12.75 -0.43 -12.63
C SER A 164 14.13 -1.00 -12.30
N ARG A 165 15.20 -0.51 -12.95
CA ARG A 165 16.57 -0.90 -12.61
C ARG A 165 17.03 -0.35 -11.27
N ALA A 166 16.66 0.89 -10.92
CA ALA A 166 16.99 1.48 -9.62
C ALA A 166 16.28 0.78 -8.46
N ALA A 167 15.02 0.38 -8.62
CA ALA A 167 14.27 -0.41 -7.64
C ALA A 167 14.91 -1.79 -7.43
N TRP A 168 15.22 -2.49 -8.53
CA TRP A 168 15.90 -3.78 -8.47
C TRP A 168 17.30 -3.69 -7.85
N LEU A 169 18.06 -2.63 -8.15
CA LEU A 169 19.37 -2.40 -7.52
C LEU A 169 19.23 -2.09 -6.03
N SER A 170 18.29 -1.23 -5.62
CA SER A 170 18.04 -0.88 -4.21
C SER A 170 17.56 -2.07 -3.38
N GLU A 171 16.66 -2.92 -3.92
CA GLU A 171 16.27 -4.20 -3.32
C GLU A 171 17.48 -5.12 -3.14
N LYS A 172 18.39 -5.16 -4.13
CA LYS A 172 19.56 -6.05 -4.11
C LYS A 172 20.70 -5.54 -3.24
N THR A 173 20.80 -4.24 -2.98
CA THR A 173 21.86 -3.61 -2.17
C THR A 173 21.45 -3.29 -0.74
N ASN A 174 20.20 -3.54 -0.36
CA ASN A 174 19.66 -3.25 0.99
C ASN A 174 19.86 -1.78 1.43
N SER A 175 19.96 -0.86 0.47
CA SER A 175 20.21 0.56 0.72
C SER A 175 18.91 1.34 0.55
N ASN A 176 18.56 2.17 1.54
CA ASN A 176 17.36 3.02 1.60
C ASN A 176 16.02 2.26 1.77
N LEU A 177 15.99 1.29 2.68
CA LEU A 177 14.73 0.71 3.15
C LEU A 177 14.03 1.66 4.11
N LEU A 178 12.71 1.77 3.99
CA LEU A 178 11.86 2.60 4.84
C LEU A 178 10.78 1.74 5.49
N ASN A 179 10.55 2.01 6.77
CA ASN A 179 9.39 1.49 7.49
C ASN A 179 8.14 2.19 6.96
N HIS A 180 7.13 1.41 6.62
CA HIS A 180 5.90 1.93 6.06
C HIS A 180 4.70 1.12 6.52
N TYR A 181 3.51 1.72 6.46
CA TYR A 181 2.25 0.99 6.66
C TYR A 181 1.50 0.87 5.35
N VAL A 182 1.00 -0.33 5.09
CA VAL A 182 0.05 -0.59 4.01
C VAL A 182 -1.17 -1.29 4.58
N LEU A 183 -2.33 -1.04 3.97
CA LEU A 183 -3.56 -1.71 4.34
C LEU A 183 -3.85 -2.80 3.33
N VAL A 184 -3.82 -4.06 3.76
CA VAL A 184 -4.27 -5.19 2.94
C VAL A 184 -5.79 -5.12 2.86
N SER A 185 -6.32 -5.00 1.64
CA SER A 185 -7.75 -4.79 1.38
C SER A 185 -8.35 -5.86 0.48
N GLY A 186 -7.54 -6.75 -0.10
CA GLY A 186 -8.06 -7.81 -0.94
C GLY A 186 -7.01 -8.85 -1.32
N TYR A 187 -7.43 -9.87 -2.04
CA TYR A 187 -6.54 -10.85 -2.65
C TYR A 187 -7.19 -11.54 -3.87
N ASP A 188 -6.33 -12.12 -4.70
CA ASP A 188 -6.67 -12.99 -5.81
C ASP A 188 -5.59 -14.08 -5.92
N GLY A 189 -5.96 -15.33 -5.62
CA GLY A 189 -5.01 -16.44 -5.52
C GLY A 189 -3.88 -16.14 -4.53
N ASP A 190 -2.65 -16.04 -5.05
CA ASP A 190 -1.43 -15.70 -4.29
C ASP A 190 -0.98 -14.25 -4.47
N THR A 191 -1.89 -13.38 -4.90
CA THR A 191 -1.65 -11.94 -5.02
C THR A 191 -2.53 -11.20 -4.02
N PHE A 192 -1.94 -10.35 -3.20
CA PHE A 192 -2.67 -9.43 -2.31
C PHE A 192 -2.90 -8.09 -3.00
N ILE A 193 -4.00 -7.44 -2.65
CA ILE A 193 -4.29 -6.05 -2.99
C ILE A 193 -4.08 -5.23 -1.72
N VAL A 194 -3.23 -4.23 -1.81
CA VAL A 194 -2.89 -3.33 -0.71
C VAL A 194 -3.18 -1.89 -1.10
N MET A 195 -3.72 -1.12 -0.17
CA MET A 195 -3.78 0.34 -0.24
C MET A 195 -2.52 0.90 0.40
N GLU A 196 -1.71 1.55 -0.42
CA GLU A 196 -0.50 2.24 -0.03
C GLU A 196 -0.80 3.75 0.07
N PRO A 197 -0.64 4.41 1.23
CA PRO A 197 -1.11 5.78 1.42
C PRO A 197 -0.59 6.84 0.44
N VAL A 198 0.59 6.69 -0.15
CA VAL A 198 1.13 7.66 -1.13
C VAL A 198 0.49 7.48 -2.50
N MET A 199 0.35 6.23 -2.95
CA MET A 199 0.00 5.92 -4.33
C MET A 199 -1.42 5.35 -4.47
N GLY A 200 -1.96 4.60 -3.53
CA GLY A 200 -3.31 4.03 -3.57
C GLY A 200 -3.32 2.51 -3.71
N LEU A 201 -4.37 1.95 -4.34
CA LEU A 201 -4.53 0.49 -4.45
C LEU A 201 -3.54 -0.12 -5.45
N ARG A 202 -2.85 -1.18 -5.01
CA ARG A 202 -1.82 -1.89 -5.77
C ARG A 202 -1.81 -3.39 -5.48
N THR A 203 -1.40 -4.20 -6.45
CA THR A 203 -1.18 -5.64 -6.27
C THR A 203 0.25 -5.98 -5.88
N ILE A 204 0.41 -6.96 -4.97
CA ILE A 204 1.69 -7.48 -4.51
C ILE A 204 1.61 -9.01 -4.35
N SER A 205 2.60 -9.74 -4.84
CA SER A 205 2.66 -11.20 -4.64
C SER A 205 2.79 -11.55 -3.15
N ALA A 206 2.20 -12.68 -2.72
CA ALA A 206 2.28 -13.17 -1.34
C ALA A 206 3.74 -13.32 -0.89
N GLU A 207 4.59 -13.90 -1.74
CA GLU A 207 6.02 -14.05 -1.46
C GLU A 207 6.71 -12.69 -1.21
N ARG A 208 6.42 -11.68 -2.03
CA ARG A 208 7.02 -10.35 -1.86
C ARG A 208 6.49 -9.66 -0.61
N LEU A 209 5.18 -9.74 -0.34
CA LEU A 209 4.59 -9.19 0.87
C LEU A 209 5.19 -9.84 2.13
N ALA A 210 5.35 -11.17 2.13
CA ALA A 210 5.98 -11.90 3.22
C ALA A 210 7.42 -11.44 3.47
N ARG A 211 8.21 -11.21 2.42
CA ARG A 211 9.57 -10.65 2.56
C ARG A 211 9.57 -9.27 3.22
N TYR A 212 8.67 -8.37 2.82
CA TYR A 212 8.59 -7.02 3.40
C TYR A 212 8.05 -7.00 4.83
N ARG A 213 7.26 -8.00 5.22
CA ARG A 213 6.72 -8.16 6.58
C ARG A 213 7.65 -8.93 7.53
N ALA A 214 8.63 -9.65 6.99
CA ALA A 214 9.54 -10.49 7.76
C ALA A 214 10.32 -9.73 8.86
N PRO A 215 10.84 -8.50 8.63
CA PRO A 215 11.52 -7.72 9.66
C PRO A 215 10.64 -7.42 10.89
N PHE A 216 9.32 -7.36 10.70
CA PHE A 216 8.33 -7.14 11.76
C PHE A 216 7.76 -8.45 12.33
N GLY A 217 8.25 -9.61 11.87
CA GLY A 217 7.78 -10.93 12.29
C GLY A 217 6.29 -11.14 12.02
N ASN A 218 5.81 -10.70 10.85
CA ASN A 218 4.41 -10.78 10.44
C ASN A 218 3.43 -10.04 11.37
N ALA A 219 3.90 -8.99 12.05
CA ALA A 219 3.02 -8.10 12.80
C ALA A 219 1.90 -7.55 11.89
N ALA A 220 0.74 -7.32 12.49
CA ALA A 220 -0.44 -6.78 11.86
C ALA A 220 -1.33 -6.15 12.93
N ILE A 221 -2.20 -5.23 12.51
CA ILE A 221 -3.31 -4.74 13.32
C ILE A 221 -4.61 -5.11 12.60
N VAL A 222 -5.48 -5.81 13.33
CA VAL A 222 -6.84 -6.11 12.90
C VAL A 222 -7.80 -5.16 13.60
N PHE A 223 -8.89 -4.82 12.93
CA PHE A 223 -9.84 -3.83 13.42
C PHE A 223 -11.27 -4.28 13.16
N SER A 224 -12.17 -3.89 14.06
CA SER A 224 -13.61 -4.05 13.89
C SER A 224 -14.35 -2.86 14.47
N LYS A 225 -15.61 -2.70 14.08
CA LYS A 225 -16.54 -1.88 14.85
C LYS A 225 -16.78 -2.50 16.24
N PRO A 226 -17.08 -1.66 17.26
CA PRO A 226 -17.69 -2.11 18.49
C PRO A 226 -19.01 -2.83 18.19
N ALA A 227 -19.30 -3.87 18.98
CA ALA A 227 -20.54 -4.64 18.88
C ALA A 227 -21.78 -3.83 19.28
#